data_AF-B7G9M0-F1
#
_entry.id   AF-B7G9M0-F1
#
_cell.length_a   1.000
_cell.length_b   1.000
_cell.length_c   1.000
_cell.angle_alpha   90.00
_cell.angle_beta   90.00
_cell.angle_gamma   90.00
#
_symmetry.space_group_name_H-M   'P 1'
#
loop_
_entity.id
_entity.type
_entity.pdbx_description
1 polymer ?
#
loop_
_entity_poly.entity_id
_entity_poly.type
_entity_poly.pdbx_seq_one_letter_code
_entity_poly.pdbx_strand_id
1 'polypeptide(L)'
;MWAKPALPARPAPVVPPPRNPEHGPVGCYLVYEPTSGGRLIVHYSRGEVPENAVGFWCPGEGQTIQGFKFSQNAGRQELIKGIAGGDSNRRKYFGGWCQFLKMGKAKKGKVIQFFPTQSVPVDVYAFIQARNAPQLLPLEDGLVDISEYDAIAVMPRHHEFMKGVKSIAVSNFLELGNLAGASTTMS
;
A
#
# COMPACT_ATOMS: atom_id res chain seq x y z
N MET A 1 9.62 62.99 -20.42
CA MET A 1 8.71 61.84 -20.70
C MET A 1 9.38 60.58 -20.19
N TRP A 2 8.89 59.98 -19.10
CA TRP A 2 9.43 58.72 -18.59
C TRP A 2 8.72 57.54 -19.27
N ALA A 3 9.48 56.62 -19.85
CA ALA A 3 8.98 55.39 -20.46
C ALA A 3 8.61 54.37 -19.37
N LYS A 4 7.43 53.74 -19.51
CA LYS A 4 6.99 52.64 -18.63
C LYS A 4 7.78 51.37 -18.96
N PRO A 5 8.27 50.61 -17.97
CA PRO A 5 8.93 49.33 -18.22
C PRO A 5 7.90 48.28 -18.64
N ALA A 6 8.29 47.44 -19.61
CA ALA A 6 7.48 46.32 -20.09
C ALA A 6 7.37 45.23 -19.01
N LEU A 7 6.16 44.70 -18.84
CA LEU A 7 5.90 43.54 -17.96
C LEU A 7 6.57 42.28 -18.53
N PRO A 8 7.12 41.39 -17.69
CA PRO A 8 7.69 40.14 -18.16
C PRO A 8 6.59 39.22 -18.71
N ALA A 9 6.90 38.52 -19.80
CA ALA A 9 6.00 37.57 -20.44
C ALA A 9 5.57 36.46 -19.45
N ARG A 10 4.27 36.13 -19.44
CA ARG A 10 3.77 34.99 -18.67
C ARG A 10 4.46 33.70 -19.16
N PRO A 11 4.90 32.81 -18.25
CA PRO A 11 5.39 31.50 -18.65
C PRO A 11 4.27 30.73 -19.36
N ALA A 12 4.62 30.07 -20.46
CA ALA A 12 3.68 29.26 -21.24
C ALA A 12 3.07 28.16 -20.36
N PRO A 13 1.79 27.78 -20.58
CA PRO A 13 1.19 26.66 -19.90
C PRO A 13 2.00 25.39 -20.19
N VAL A 14 2.50 24.75 -19.13
CA VAL A 14 3.21 23.47 -19.22
C VAL A 14 2.20 22.42 -19.66
N VAL A 15 2.26 22.01 -20.93
CA VAL A 15 1.48 20.88 -21.43
C VAL A 15 2.03 19.62 -20.76
N PRO A 16 1.22 18.85 -19.98
CA PRO A 16 1.71 17.61 -19.40
C PRO A 16 2.10 16.64 -20.52
N PRO A 17 3.24 15.94 -20.40
CA PRO A 17 3.68 15.02 -21.44
C PRO A 17 2.62 13.93 -21.69
N PRO A 18 2.50 13.43 -22.93
CA PRO A 18 1.56 12.36 -23.26
C PRO A 18 1.85 11.12 -22.41
N ARG A 19 0.79 10.54 -21.81
CA ARG A 19 0.88 9.30 -21.04
C ARG A 19 1.14 8.16 -22.02
N ASN A 20 2.39 7.72 -22.16
CA ASN A 20 2.71 6.52 -22.95
C ASN A 20 2.19 5.28 -22.18
N PRO A 21 1.28 4.46 -22.76
CA PRO A 21 0.67 3.29 -22.12
C PRO A 21 1.65 2.15 -21.75
N GLU A 22 2.92 2.23 -22.14
CA GLU A 22 4.00 1.34 -21.65
C GLU A 22 4.42 1.63 -20.19
N HIS A 23 3.96 2.73 -19.63
CA HIS A 23 4.20 3.12 -18.25
C HIS A 23 2.95 2.73 -17.43
N GLY A 24 3.04 1.64 -16.69
CA GLY A 24 2.11 1.22 -15.64
C GLY A 24 1.76 2.33 -14.61
N PRO A 25 0.89 2.02 -13.66
CA PRO A 25 0.24 3.07 -12.87
C PRO A 25 1.21 3.79 -11.93
N VAL A 26 1.02 5.11 -11.81
CA VAL A 26 1.75 5.95 -10.84
C VAL A 26 1.28 5.59 -9.44
N GLY A 27 2.21 5.19 -8.58
CA GLY A 27 1.87 4.82 -7.21
C GLY A 27 3.04 4.27 -6.44
N CYS A 28 2.74 3.44 -5.46
CA CYS A 28 3.71 2.79 -4.60
C CYS A 28 3.51 1.28 -4.66
N TYR A 29 4.57 0.57 -4.98
CA TYR A 29 4.62 -0.88 -5.02
C TYR A 29 5.20 -1.40 -3.72
N LEU A 30 4.63 -2.47 -3.17
CA LEU A 30 5.24 -3.28 -2.14
C LEU A 30 6.03 -4.38 -2.84
N VAL A 31 7.34 -4.39 -2.68
CA VAL A 31 8.25 -5.31 -3.36
C VAL A 31 8.85 -6.27 -2.35
N TYR A 32 8.72 -7.56 -2.63
CA TYR A 32 9.40 -8.60 -1.86
C TYR A 32 10.75 -8.90 -2.49
N GLU A 33 11.82 -8.70 -1.73
CA GLU A 33 13.16 -9.15 -2.13
C GLU A 33 13.56 -10.35 -1.28
N PRO A 34 13.80 -11.53 -1.88
CA PRO A 34 14.11 -12.76 -1.14
C PRO A 34 15.55 -12.80 -0.62
N THR A 35 16.42 -11.90 -1.07
CA THR A 35 17.84 -11.87 -0.72
C THR A 35 18.08 -11.47 0.75
N SER A 36 19.21 -11.91 1.31
CA SER A 36 19.69 -11.51 2.66
C SER A 36 18.66 -11.67 3.79
N GLY A 37 17.96 -12.81 3.83
CA GLY A 37 16.95 -13.08 4.86
C GLY A 37 15.60 -12.43 4.59
N GLY A 38 15.37 -11.96 3.37
CA GLY A 38 14.10 -11.40 2.92
C GLY A 38 13.87 -9.98 3.43
N ARG A 39 13.34 -9.11 2.57
CA ARG A 39 12.86 -7.77 2.96
C ARG A 39 11.67 -7.32 2.13
N LEU A 40 10.92 -6.38 2.70
CA LEU A 40 9.90 -5.61 1.99
C LEU A 40 10.43 -4.21 1.74
N ILE A 41 10.28 -3.76 0.50
CA ILE A 41 10.62 -2.42 0.04
C ILE A 41 9.36 -1.75 -0.47
N VAL A 42 9.17 -0.48 -0.13
CA VAL A 42 8.23 0.36 -0.86
C VAL A 42 8.96 1.03 -2.02
N HIS A 43 8.42 0.89 -3.23
CA HIS A 43 8.99 1.47 -4.44
C HIS A 43 7.97 2.40 -5.11
N TYR A 44 8.23 3.70 -5.07
CA TYR A 44 7.43 4.71 -5.77
C TYR A 44 7.85 4.78 -7.23
N SER A 45 6.91 4.53 -8.14
CA SER A 45 7.19 4.49 -9.57
C SER A 45 6.13 5.28 -10.37
N ARG A 46 6.56 5.81 -11.52
CA ARG A 46 5.72 6.56 -12.47
C ARG A 46 5.41 5.77 -13.75
N GLY A 47 5.52 4.45 -13.71
CA GLY A 47 5.39 3.65 -14.92
C GLY A 47 5.83 2.22 -14.77
N GLU A 48 6.98 2.01 -14.16
CA GLU A 48 7.55 0.68 -14.08
C GLU A 48 6.91 -0.11 -12.93
N VAL A 49 6.37 -1.30 -13.24
CA VAL A 49 5.99 -2.28 -12.22
C VAL A 49 7.26 -3.04 -11.83
N PRO A 50 7.74 -2.91 -10.58
CA PRO A 50 8.97 -3.56 -10.17
C PRO A 50 8.83 -5.09 -10.16
N GLU A 51 9.92 -5.79 -10.46
CA GLU A 51 9.97 -7.24 -10.29
C GLU A 51 9.66 -7.63 -8.83
N ASN A 52 8.94 -8.73 -8.64
CA ASN A 52 8.51 -9.22 -7.32
C ASN A 52 7.66 -8.23 -6.51
N ALA A 53 6.98 -7.29 -7.18
CA ALA A 53 5.90 -6.54 -6.55
C ALA A 53 4.81 -7.50 -6.07
N VAL A 54 4.49 -7.46 -4.78
CA VAL A 54 3.45 -8.24 -4.12
C VAL A 54 2.19 -7.42 -3.86
N GLY A 55 2.27 -6.09 -3.96
CA GLY A 55 1.12 -5.20 -3.85
C GLY A 55 1.38 -3.85 -4.48
N PHE A 56 0.31 -3.11 -4.71
CA PHE A 56 0.35 -1.76 -5.26
C PHE A 56 -0.74 -0.90 -4.63
N TRP A 57 -0.43 0.36 -4.35
CA TRP A 57 -1.43 1.37 -4.08
C TRP A 57 -1.24 2.63 -4.93
N CYS A 58 -2.36 3.22 -5.34
CA CYS A 58 -2.41 4.54 -5.98
C CYS A 58 -3.09 5.56 -5.05
N PRO A 59 -2.73 6.85 -5.11
CA PRO A 59 -3.40 7.87 -4.32
C PRO A 59 -4.89 7.99 -4.74
N GLY A 60 -5.73 8.39 -3.78
CA GLY A 60 -7.14 8.67 -4.02
C GLY A 60 -7.36 9.94 -4.81
N GLU A 61 -8.63 10.25 -5.07
CA GLU A 61 -9.02 11.47 -5.76
C GLU A 61 -8.54 12.72 -5.01
N GLY A 62 -7.98 13.68 -5.75
CA GLY A 62 -7.39 14.90 -5.19
C GLY A 62 -6.09 14.70 -4.39
N GLN A 63 -5.57 13.47 -4.29
CA GLN A 63 -4.32 13.18 -3.60
C GLN A 63 -3.17 13.00 -4.60
N THR A 64 -1.98 13.43 -4.19
CA THR A 64 -0.75 13.21 -4.94
C THR A 64 0.37 12.70 -4.04
N ILE A 65 1.28 11.94 -4.64
CA ILE A 65 2.52 11.52 -4.03
C ILE A 65 3.54 12.63 -4.27
N GLN A 66 4.25 13.05 -3.22
CA GLN A 66 5.26 14.10 -3.31
C GLN A 66 6.37 13.70 -4.29
N GLY A 67 6.76 14.63 -5.17
CA GLY A 67 7.70 14.34 -6.27
C GLY A 67 9.03 13.73 -5.81
N PHE A 68 9.55 14.15 -4.66
CA PHE A 68 10.83 13.64 -4.13
C PHE A 68 10.77 12.14 -3.80
N LYS A 69 9.60 11.58 -3.50
CA LYS A 69 9.46 10.15 -3.18
C LYS A 69 9.80 9.24 -4.35
N PHE A 70 9.74 9.75 -5.58
CA PHE A 70 10.11 9.02 -6.79
C PHE A 70 11.61 9.11 -7.13
N SER A 71 12.31 10.11 -6.59
CA SER A 71 13.73 10.36 -6.91
C SER A 71 14.68 10.00 -5.76
N GLN A 72 14.21 10.16 -4.51
CA GLN A 72 15.01 9.84 -3.32
C GLN A 72 15.27 8.33 -3.27
N ASN A 73 16.54 7.95 -3.20
CA ASN A 73 16.99 6.55 -3.20
C ASN A 73 16.39 5.72 -4.34
N ALA A 74 16.34 6.32 -5.55
CA ALA A 74 15.71 5.73 -6.73
C ALA A 74 14.24 5.31 -6.52
N GLY A 75 13.52 6.04 -5.66
CA GLY A 75 12.12 5.75 -5.34
C GLY A 75 11.93 4.62 -4.32
N ARG A 76 13.01 4.08 -3.74
CA ARG A 76 12.99 2.88 -2.90
C ARG A 76 13.19 3.24 -1.43
N GLN A 77 12.39 2.64 -0.56
CA GLN A 77 12.58 2.72 0.88
C GLN A 77 12.38 1.33 1.49
N GLU A 78 13.35 0.87 2.26
CA GLU A 78 13.22 -0.38 3.02
C GLU A 78 12.16 -0.22 4.10
N LEU A 79 11.18 -1.11 4.11
CA LEU A 79 10.07 -1.09 5.06
C LEU A 79 10.37 -2.01 6.25
N ILE A 80 10.78 -3.25 5.96
CA ILE A 80 11.15 -4.23 6.99
C ILE A 80 12.11 -5.28 6.41
N LYS A 81 13.04 -5.77 7.24
CA LYS A 81 14.04 -6.80 6.89
C LYS A 81 13.95 -8.01 7.80
N GLY A 82 14.58 -9.10 7.38
CA GLY A 82 14.63 -10.36 8.15
C GLY A 82 13.24 -10.97 8.26
N ILE A 83 12.55 -11.09 7.12
CA ILE A 83 11.19 -11.61 7.01
C ILE A 83 11.14 -13.04 6.47
N ALA A 84 12.27 -13.59 6.01
CA ALA A 84 12.39 -14.98 5.61
C ALA A 84 12.84 -15.86 6.79
N GLY A 85 12.32 -17.10 6.82
CA GLY A 85 12.71 -18.16 7.75
C GLY A 85 12.08 -18.06 9.14
N GLY A 86 11.26 -19.05 9.51
CA GLY A 86 10.62 -19.15 10.83
C GLY A 86 9.38 -18.27 11.03
N ASP A 87 8.53 -18.65 12.00
CA ASP A 87 7.22 -18.02 12.22
C ASP A 87 7.31 -16.57 12.68
N SER A 88 8.31 -16.24 13.50
CA SER A 88 8.53 -14.87 13.99
C SER A 88 8.87 -13.89 12.86
N ASN A 89 9.64 -14.33 11.86
CA ASN A 89 9.98 -13.53 10.69
C ASN A 89 8.82 -13.48 9.69
N ARG A 90 8.02 -14.55 9.58
CA ARG A 90 6.79 -14.53 8.80
C ARG A 90 5.79 -13.49 9.32
N ARG A 91 5.67 -13.32 10.64
CA ARG A 91 4.83 -12.25 11.22
C ARG A 91 5.28 -10.85 10.81
N LYS A 92 6.59 -10.61 10.69
CA LYS A 92 7.13 -9.33 10.21
C LYS A 92 6.69 -9.04 8.77
N TYR A 93 6.57 -10.04 7.90
CA TYR A 93 6.04 -9.85 6.55
C TYR A 93 4.60 -9.30 6.58
N PHE A 94 3.72 -9.87 7.40
CA PHE A 94 2.35 -9.35 7.57
C PHE A 94 2.35 -7.95 8.21
N GLY A 95 3.26 -7.70 9.16
CA GLY A 95 3.46 -6.36 9.74
C GLY A 95 3.89 -5.32 8.69
N GLY A 96 4.75 -5.70 7.74
CA GLY A 96 5.13 -4.84 6.62
C GLY A 96 3.95 -4.54 5.69
N TRP A 97 3.10 -5.53 5.41
CA TRP A 97 1.84 -5.29 4.70
C TRP A 97 0.92 -4.30 5.42
N CYS A 98 0.77 -4.41 6.75
CA CYS A 98 0.01 -3.44 7.54
C CYS A 98 0.58 -2.01 7.39
N GLN A 99 1.91 -1.85 7.43
CA GLN A 99 2.55 -0.54 7.23
C GLN A 99 2.31 0.00 5.80
N PHE A 100 2.40 -0.87 4.79
CA PHE A 100 2.12 -0.51 3.41
C PHE A 100 0.68 -0.02 3.20
N LEU A 101 -0.29 -0.74 3.77
CA LEU A 101 -1.71 -0.38 3.71
C LEU A 101 -1.98 0.96 4.42
N LYS A 102 -1.35 1.19 5.59
CA LYS A 102 -1.41 2.48 6.28
C LYS A 102 -0.94 3.64 5.41
N MET A 103 0.16 3.45 4.68
CA MET A 103 0.68 4.46 3.76
C MET A 103 -0.30 4.76 2.63
N GLY A 104 -0.96 3.73 2.10
CA GLY A 104 -2.04 3.88 1.12
C GLY A 104 -3.22 4.67 1.69
N LYS A 105 -3.70 4.33 2.89
CA LYS A 105 -4.81 5.07 3.54
C LYS A 105 -4.47 6.52 3.82
N ALA A 106 -3.23 6.84 4.23
CA ALA A 106 -2.79 8.22 4.43
C ALA A 106 -2.91 9.08 3.14
N LYS A 107 -3.02 8.43 1.97
CA LYS A 107 -3.27 9.05 0.67
C LYS A 107 -4.66 8.76 0.11
N LYS A 108 -5.60 8.34 0.96
CA LYS A 108 -6.95 7.90 0.60
C LYS A 108 -6.94 6.94 -0.59
N GLY A 109 -5.93 6.07 -0.61
CA GLY A 109 -5.56 5.30 -1.78
C GLY A 109 -6.40 4.05 -1.98
N LYS A 110 -6.26 3.49 -3.18
CA LYS A 110 -6.77 2.17 -3.53
C LYS A 110 -5.63 1.17 -3.62
N VAL A 111 -5.86 -0.07 -3.20
CA VAL A 111 -4.83 -1.12 -3.10
C VAL A 111 -5.23 -2.34 -3.90
N ILE A 112 -4.24 -3.02 -4.48
CA ILE A 112 -4.35 -4.32 -5.13
C ILE A 112 -3.17 -5.20 -4.71
N GLN A 113 -3.36 -6.52 -4.72
CA GLN A 113 -2.35 -7.52 -4.42
C GLN A 113 -1.91 -8.25 -5.69
N PHE A 114 -0.62 -8.57 -5.75
CA PHE A 114 0.00 -9.32 -6.83
C PHE A 114 0.57 -10.64 -6.29
N PHE A 115 0.72 -11.62 -7.16
CA PHE A 115 1.17 -12.97 -6.80
C PHE A 115 2.41 -13.40 -7.61
N PRO A 116 3.58 -12.74 -7.44
CA PRO A 116 4.80 -13.22 -8.09
C PRO A 116 5.22 -14.57 -7.50
N THR A 117 6.00 -15.34 -8.26
CA THR A 117 6.33 -16.75 -7.97
C THR A 117 6.92 -16.99 -6.58
N GLN A 118 7.66 -16.03 -6.02
CA GLN A 118 8.30 -16.14 -4.70
C GLN A 118 7.54 -15.43 -3.58
N SER A 119 6.32 -14.97 -3.82
CA SER A 119 5.52 -14.29 -2.79
C SER A 119 4.81 -15.22 -1.83
N VAL A 120 4.49 -14.70 -0.66
CA VAL A 120 3.55 -15.31 0.26
C VAL A 120 2.20 -14.60 0.09
N PRO A 121 1.18 -15.28 -0.47
CA PRO A 121 -0.17 -14.75 -0.57
C PRO A 121 -0.74 -14.40 0.81
N VAL A 122 -1.38 -13.24 0.91
CA VAL A 122 -2.05 -12.78 2.13
C VAL A 122 -3.54 -12.60 1.92
N ASP A 123 -4.30 -12.75 3.01
CA ASP A 123 -5.66 -12.23 3.13
C ASP A 123 -5.64 -10.95 3.95
N VAL A 124 -6.43 -9.96 3.53
CA VAL A 124 -6.55 -8.68 4.24
C VAL A 124 -7.99 -8.51 4.70
N TYR A 125 -8.19 -8.52 6.01
CA TYR A 125 -9.46 -8.16 6.63
C TYR A 125 -9.42 -6.70 7.05
N ALA A 126 -10.47 -5.97 6.74
CA ALA A 126 -10.67 -4.60 7.19
C ALA A 126 -11.84 -4.52 8.17
N PHE A 127 -11.81 -3.51 9.01
CA PHE A 127 -12.81 -3.31 10.06
C PHE A 127 -13.26 -1.85 10.08
N ILE A 128 -14.58 -1.64 10.17
CA ILE A 128 -15.20 -0.33 10.35
C ILE A 128 -15.88 -0.33 11.72
N GLN A 129 -15.44 0.56 12.61
CA GLN A 129 -15.94 0.67 13.98
C GLN A 129 -17.42 0.99 14.03
N ALA A 130 -17.92 1.83 13.12
CA ALA A 130 -19.35 2.13 13.01
C ALA A 130 -20.21 0.90 12.68
N ARG A 131 -19.64 -0.13 12.03
CA ARG A 131 -20.35 -1.35 11.63
C ARG A 131 -20.09 -2.52 12.59
N ASN A 132 -19.04 -2.44 13.41
CA ASN A 132 -18.55 -3.53 14.27
C ASN A 132 -18.34 -4.86 13.54
N ALA A 133 -18.11 -4.83 12.24
CA ALA A 133 -18.05 -6.02 11.39
C ALA A 133 -16.73 -6.04 10.60
N PRO A 134 -16.01 -7.18 10.62
CA PRO A 134 -14.86 -7.39 9.76
C PRO A 134 -15.32 -7.75 8.34
N GLN A 135 -14.55 -7.33 7.34
CA GLN A 135 -14.78 -7.63 5.93
C GLN A 135 -13.49 -8.10 5.29
N LEU A 136 -13.53 -9.21 4.54
CA LEU A 136 -12.43 -9.61 3.68
C LEU A 136 -12.35 -8.68 2.46
N LEU A 137 -11.17 -8.14 2.18
CA LEU A 137 -10.95 -7.29 1.01
C LEU A 137 -10.59 -8.15 -0.21
N PRO A 138 -11.29 -7.97 -1.36
CA PRO A 138 -10.99 -8.70 -2.60
C PRO A 138 -9.80 -8.08 -3.34
N LEU A 139 -8.62 -8.04 -2.68
CA LEU A 139 -7.42 -7.39 -3.24
C LEU A 139 -6.84 -8.12 -4.47
N GLU A 140 -7.30 -9.34 -4.75
CA GLU A 140 -6.90 -10.09 -5.94
C GLU A 140 -7.73 -9.75 -7.18
N ASP A 141 -8.94 -9.23 -6.99
CA ASP A 141 -9.89 -8.96 -8.08
C ASP A 141 -9.74 -7.56 -8.67
N GLY A 142 -9.08 -6.65 -7.96
CA GLY A 142 -8.87 -5.28 -8.43
C GLY A 142 -8.47 -4.28 -7.35
N LEU A 143 -8.49 -3.00 -7.72
CA LEU A 143 -8.20 -1.89 -6.82
C LEU A 143 -9.35 -1.69 -5.83
N VAL A 144 -9.06 -1.90 -4.55
CA VAL A 144 -9.99 -1.71 -3.43
C VAL A 144 -9.66 -0.43 -2.68
N ASP A 145 -10.66 0.42 -2.46
CA ASP A 145 -10.51 1.62 -1.64
C ASP A 145 -10.38 1.24 -0.17
N ILE A 146 -9.35 1.76 0.51
CA ILE A 146 -9.09 1.48 1.92
C ILE A 146 -9.24 2.70 2.82
N SER A 147 -9.77 3.81 2.29
CA SER A 147 -9.82 5.10 2.98
C SER A 147 -10.75 5.12 4.20
N GLU A 148 -11.81 4.31 4.20
CA GLU A 148 -12.85 4.32 5.23
C GLU A 148 -12.62 3.35 6.40
N TYR A 149 -11.60 2.48 6.32
CA TYR A 149 -11.39 1.42 7.32
C TYR A 149 -10.62 1.90 8.54
N ASP A 150 -11.11 1.57 9.74
CA ASP A 150 -10.54 1.98 11.02
C ASP A 150 -9.41 1.06 11.51
N ALA A 151 -9.45 -0.20 11.11
CA ALA A 151 -8.40 -1.18 11.40
C ALA A 151 -8.29 -2.21 10.27
N ILE A 152 -7.14 -2.86 10.19
CA ILE A 152 -6.86 -3.95 9.27
C ILE A 152 -6.15 -5.10 10.00
N ALA A 153 -6.31 -6.30 9.46
CA ALA A 153 -5.56 -7.49 9.83
C ALA A 153 -5.07 -8.18 8.56
N VAL A 154 -3.79 -8.55 8.53
CA VAL A 154 -3.14 -9.24 7.42
C VAL A 154 -2.64 -10.58 7.93
N MET A 155 -2.92 -11.64 7.18
CA MET A 155 -2.66 -13.02 7.59
C MET A 155 -2.37 -13.91 6.37
N PRO A 156 -1.91 -15.16 6.57
CA PRO A 156 -1.80 -16.11 5.48
C PRO A 156 -3.13 -16.27 4.71
N ARG A 157 -3.04 -16.48 3.40
CA ARG A 157 -4.21 -16.78 2.57
C ARG A 157 -4.98 -18.00 3.08
N HIS A 158 -6.31 -17.95 2.95
CA HIS A 158 -7.26 -18.97 3.38
C HIS A 158 -7.29 -19.21 4.89
N HIS A 159 -6.86 -18.23 5.68
CA HIS A 159 -6.97 -18.35 7.13
C HIS A 159 -8.45 -18.21 7.55
N GLU A 160 -8.95 -19.13 8.38
CA GLU A 160 -10.34 -19.10 8.86
C GLU A 160 -10.56 -18.06 9.99
N PHE A 161 -9.94 -16.88 9.85
CA PHE A 161 -9.86 -15.87 10.90
C PHE A 161 -11.21 -15.32 11.36
N MET A 162 -12.09 -14.99 10.41
CA MET A 162 -13.39 -14.36 10.66
C MET A 162 -14.55 -15.12 10.01
N LYS A 163 -14.33 -16.41 9.69
CA LYS A 163 -15.36 -17.24 9.08
C LYS A 163 -16.56 -17.36 10.04
N GLY A 164 -17.69 -16.80 9.63
CA GLY A 164 -18.93 -16.80 10.42
C GLY A 164 -19.05 -15.69 11.48
N VAL A 165 -18.05 -14.82 11.64
CA VAL A 165 -18.10 -13.70 12.60
C VAL A 165 -18.93 -12.56 12.02
N LYS A 166 -20.08 -12.27 12.65
CA LYS A 166 -20.99 -11.19 12.22
C LYS A 166 -20.72 -9.85 12.91
N SER A 167 -20.19 -9.90 14.13
CA SER A 167 -19.89 -8.71 14.94
C SER A 167 -18.75 -9.02 15.90
N ILE A 168 -17.82 -8.08 16.07
CA ILE A 168 -16.69 -8.20 17.00
C ILE A 168 -16.23 -6.81 17.46
N ALA A 169 -15.80 -6.70 18.71
CA ALA A 169 -15.16 -5.49 19.20
C ALA A 169 -13.80 -5.26 18.50
N VAL A 170 -13.43 -3.99 18.26
CA VAL A 170 -12.17 -3.64 17.60
C VAL A 170 -10.94 -4.18 18.35
N SER A 171 -10.97 -4.22 19.68
CA SER A 171 -9.91 -4.80 20.51
C SER A 171 -9.68 -6.27 20.17
N ASN A 172 -10.76 -7.05 20.08
CA ASN A 172 -10.71 -8.47 19.81
C ASN A 172 -10.32 -8.72 18.34
N PHE A 173 -10.78 -7.88 17.41
CA PHE A 173 -10.34 -7.92 16.02
C PHE A 173 -8.82 -7.76 15.91
N LEU A 174 -8.25 -6.79 16.62
CA LEU A 174 -6.81 -6.54 16.64
C LEU A 174 -6.05 -7.68 17.32
N GLU A 175 -6.51 -8.15 18.48
CA GLU A 175 -5.87 -9.23 19.23
C GLU A 175 -5.82 -10.52 18.41
N LEU A 176 -6.97 -10.96 17.90
CA LEU A 176 -7.03 -12.15 17.05
C LEU A 176 -6.16 -11.96 15.81
N GLY A 177 -6.18 -10.76 15.19
CA GLY A 177 -5.40 -10.49 13.98
C GLY A 177 -3.90 -10.59 14.21
N ASN A 178 -3.42 -10.21 15.40
CA ASN A 178 -2.03 -10.39 15.81
C ASN A 178 -1.68 -11.85 16.14
N LEU A 179 -2.65 -12.66 16.55
CA LEU A 179 -2.46 -14.11 16.72
C LEU A 179 -2.31 -14.83 15.38
N ALA A 180 -3.17 -14.49 14.41
CA ALA A 180 -3.19 -15.09 13.07
C ALA A 180 -2.06 -14.59 12.15
N GLY A 181 -1.66 -13.33 12.27
CA GLY A 181 -0.65 -12.69 11.43
C GLY A 181 -0.15 -11.38 12.03
N ALA A 182 -0.67 -10.26 11.52
CA ALA A 182 -0.47 -8.93 12.08
C ALA A 182 -1.72 -8.09 11.92
N SER A 183 -2.00 -7.20 12.87
CA SER A 183 -3.10 -6.25 12.79
C SER A 183 -2.66 -4.85 13.19
N THR A 184 -3.40 -3.84 12.75
CA THR A 184 -3.11 -2.47 13.13
C THR A 184 -4.33 -1.55 12.97
N THR A 185 -4.41 -0.53 13.82
CA THR A 185 -5.36 0.57 13.63
C THR A 185 -4.89 1.45 12.49
N MET A 186 -5.83 2.02 11.74
CA MET A 186 -5.60 2.80 10.53
C MET A 186 -5.82 4.30 10.76
N SER A 187 -5.90 4.74 12.01
CA SER A 187 -6.01 6.14 12.45
C SER A 187 -4.77 6.96 12.09
#